data_AF-A0A961IFJ9-F1
#
_entry.id   AF-A0A961IFJ9-F1
#
_cell.length_a   1.000
_cell.length_b   1.000
_cell.length_c   1.000
_cell.angle_alpha   90.00
_cell.angle_beta   90.00
_cell.angle_gamma   90.00
#
_symmetry.space_group_name_H-M   'P 1'
#
loop_
_entity.id
_entity.type
_entity.pdbx_description
1 polymer ?
#
loop_
_entity_poly.entity_id
_entity_poly.type
_entity_poly.pdbx_seq_one_letter_code
_entity_poly.pdbx_strand_id
1 'polypeptide(L)'
;MSKRRHATNSKIKPEHVSPANNRFFRVALIGMLILLPAFLSAEPLRPVPLAEIERDLESLIPAQLRRFSVPGAQIYIFDAYQARALAFGSVDEMRERPVTTETRFQTAQLVRPLTALLVLREAYVA
;
A
#
# COMPACT_ATOMS: atom_id res chain seq x y z
N MET A 1 -33.28 12.55 68.39
CA MET A 1 -32.59 13.86 68.49
C MET A 1 -31.72 14.06 67.26
N SER A 2 -32.02 15.12 66.52
CA SER A 2 -31.40 15.53 65.26
C SER A 2 -30.01 16.15 65.50
N LYS A 3 -29.02 15.78 64.69
CA LYS A 3 -27.83 16.62 64.44
C LYS A 3 -27.46 16.57 62.96
N ARG A 4 -27.97 17.57 62.24
CA ARG A 4 -27.41 18.04 60.97
C ARG A 4 -25.95 18.44 61.17
N ARG A 5 -25.06 18.06 60.25
CA ARG A 5 -23.90 18.89 59.87
C ARG A 5 -23.75 18.87 58.36
N HIS A 6 -24.00 20.05 57.78
CA HIS A 6 -23.64 20.46 56.44
C HIS A 6 -22.13 20.73 56.33
N ALA A 7 -21.69 20.81 55.06
CA ALA A 7 -20.43 21.32 54.54
C ALA A 7 -19.26 20.31 54.58
N THR A 8 -18.55 20.07 53.48
CA THR A 8 -17.93 21.15 52.70
C THR A 8 -17.78 20.76 51.23
N ASN A 9 -18.30 21.63 50.38
CA ASN A 9 -18.19 21.61 48.93
C ASN A 9 -16.72 21.91 48.55
N SER A 10 -15.99 20.88 48.12
CA SER A 10 -14.62 21.00 47.63
C SER A 10 -14.62 21.77 46.30
N LYS A 11 -14.37 23.08 46.37
CA LYS A 11 -14.00 23.91 45.21
C LYS A 11 -12.77 23.30 44.55
N ILE A 12 -12.97 22.52 43.49
CA ILE A 12 -11.92 22.19 42.53
C ILE A 12 -11.60 23.50 41.80
N LYS A 13 -10.49 24.13 42.17
CA LYS A 13 -9.92 25.26 41.42
C LYS A 13 -9.53 24.72 40.04
N PRO A 14 -10.00 25.29 38.91
CA PRO A 14 -9.45 24.93 37.62
C PRO A 14 -7.99 25.36 37.62
N GLU A 15 -7.08 24.41 37.51
CA GLU A 15 -5.69 24.69 37.24
C GLU A 15 -5.62 25.43 35.90
N HIS A 16 -5.30 26.71 36.00
CA HIS A 16 -5.08 27.57 34.86
C HIS A 16 -3.82 27.06 34.16
N VAL A 17 -4.01 26.26 33.09
CA VAL A 17 -2.91 25.86 32.20
C VAL A 17 -2.30 27.15 31.67
N SER A 18 -1.09 27.46 32.15
CA SER A 18 -0.36 28.66 31.78
C SER A 18 0.01 28.58 30.30
N PRO A 19 -0.35 29.57 29.46
CA PRO A 19 -0.02 29.59 28.02
C PRO A 19 1.48 29.85 27.75
N ALA A 20 2.32 29.86 28.77
CA ALA A 20 3.69 30.38 28.73
C ALA A 20 4.74 29.44 28.09
N ASN A 21 4.42 28.18 27.76
CA ASN A 21 5.44 27.23 27.26
C ASN A 21 5.30 26.79 25.79
N ASN A 22 4.45 27.47 25.01
CA ASN A 22 4.22 27.13 23.59
C ASN A 22 5.39 27.48 22.67
N ARG A 23 6.40 28.23 23.16
CA ARG A 23 7.56 28.63 22.35
C ARG A 23 8.49 27.44 22.06
N PHE A 24 8.76 26.61 23.06
CA PHE A 24 9.56 25.40 22.87
C PHE A 24 8.90 24.42 21.91
N PHE A 25 7.59 24.20 22.07
CA PHE A 25 6.83 23.33 21.18
C PHE A 25 6.83 23.84 19.73
N ARG A 26 6.67 25.15 19.53
CA ARG A 26 6.73 25.77 18.19
C ARG A 26 8.11 25.64 17.54
N VAL A 27 9.19 25.86 18.30
CA VAL A 27 10.55 25.72 17.78
C VAL A 27 10.86 24.25 17.44
N ALA A 28 10.44 23.31 18.27
CA ALA A 28 10.59 21.88 18.00
C ALA A 28 9.81 21.44 16.75
N LEU A 29 8.57 21.90 16.60
CA LEU A 29 7.73 21.59 15.44
C LEU A 29 8.30 22.18 14.14
N ILE A 30 8.79 23.43 14.18
CA ILE A 30 9.44 24.07 13.03
C ILE A 30 10.74 23.35 12.67
N GLY A 31 11.55 22.98 13.66
CA GLY A 31 12.77 22.19 13.43
C GLY A 31 12.47 20.83 12.79
N MET A 32 11.42 20.14 13.26
CA MET A 32 10.98 18.88 12.67
C MET A 32 10.48 19.05 11.23
N LEU A 33 9.71 20.10 10.94
CA LEU A 33 9.21 20.41 9.59
C LEU A 33 10.34 20.75 8.60
N ILE A 34 11.40 21.41 9.06
CA ILE A 34 12.57 21.74 8.23
C ILE A 34 13.45 20.51 7.96
N LEU A 35 13.51 19.56 8.89
CA LEU A 35 14.32 18.35 8.75
C LEU A 35 13.62 17.23 7.98
N LEU A 36 12.28 17.20 7.96
CA LEU A 36 11.49 16.18 7.27
C LEU A 36 11.86 15.98 5.77
N PRO A 37 12.08 17.03 4.96
CA PRO A 37 12.42 16.88 3.54
C PRO A 37 13.77 16.20 3.31
N ALA A 38 14.73 16.36 4.23
CA ALA A 38 16.04 15.72 4.15
C ALA A 38 15.95 14.20 4.39
N PHE A 39 14.99 13.75 5.21
CA PHE A 39 14.68 12.33 5.39
C PHE A 39 13.79 11.76 4.28
N LEU A 40 13.05 12.62 3.56
CA LEU A 40 12.15 12.26 2.47
C LEU A 40 12.80 12.37 1.08
N SER A 41 14.10 12.66 1.00
CA SER A 41 14.84 12.60 -0.26
C SER A 41 14.91 11.15 -0.72
N ALA A 42 13.84 10.70 -1.37
CA ALA A 42 13.82 9.46 -2.12
C ALA A 42 14.90 9.55 -3.18
N GLU A 43 15.85 8.61 -3.16
CA GLU A 43 16.81 8.50 -4.25
C GLU A 43 16.05 8.42 -5.57
N PRO A 44 16.48 9.15 -6.62
CA PRO A 44 15.84 9.05 -7.91
C PRO A 44 15.94 7.59 -8.37
N LEU A 45 14.78 6.96 -8.57
CA LEU A 45 14.68 5.61 -9.09
C LEU A 45 15.42 5.57 -10.43
N ARG A 46 16.54 4.84 -10.46
CA ARG A 46 17.27 4.64 -11.72
C ARG A 46 16.40 3.79 -12.64
N PRO A 47 16.21 4.19 -13.90
CA PRO A 47 15.46 3.37 -14.85
C PRO A 47 16.22 2.06 -15.07
N VAL A 48 15.63 0.95 -14.63
CA VAL A 48 16.15 -0.39 -14.87
C VAL A 48 15.65 -0.84 -16.26
N PRO A 49 16.52 -1.29 -17.16
CA PRO A 49 16.11 -1.81 -18.47
C PRO A 49 15.13 -2.97 -18.34
N LEU A 50 14.12 -2.99 -19.20
CA LEU A 50 13.10 -4.03 -19.20
C LEU A 50 13.69 -5.45 -19.36
N ALA A 51 14.73 -5.59 -20.18
CA ALA A 51 15.43 -6.86 -20.37
C ALA A 51 16.13 -7.39 -19.11
N GLU A 52 16.56 -6.50 -18.21
CA GLU A 52 17.15 -6.89 -16.92
C GLU A 52 16.07 -7.43 -15.98
N ILE A 53 14.91 -6.77 -15.95
CA ILE A 53 13.73 -7.25 -15.20
C ILE A 53 13.27 -8.61 -15.72
N GLU A 54 13.23 -8.80 -17.03
CA GLU A 54 12.85 -10.09 -17.65
C GLU A 54 13.77 -11.22 -17.18
N ARG A 55 15.09 -10.99 -17.23
CA ARG A 55 16.09 -11.97 -16.78
C ARG A 55 15.95 -12.31 -15.30
N ASP A 56 15.72 -11.30 -14.46
CA ASP A 56 15.52 -11.50 -13.03
C ASP A 56 14.27 -12.33 -12.77
N LEU A 57 13.17 -12.05 -13.48
CA LEU A 57 11.93 -12.82 -13.37
C LEU A 57 12.08 -14.26 -13.88
N GLU A 58 12.80 -14.47 -14.97
CA GLU A 58 13.09 -15.83 -15.48
C GLU A 58 13.85 -16.69 -14.46
N SER A 59 14.71 -16.06 -13.64
CA SER A 59 15.40 -16.77 -12.57
C SER A 59 14.54 -16.98 -11.32
N LEU A 60 13.73 -15.98 -10.96
CA LEU A 60 13.03 -15.92 -9.68
C LEU A 60 11.70 -16.70 -9.71
N ILE A 61 10.91 -16.52 -10.77
CA ILE A 61 9.54 -17.01 -10.84
C ILE A 61 9.46 -18.54 -10.83
N PRO A 62 10.28 -19.30 -11.58
CA PRO A 62 10.24 -20.76 -11.50
C PRO A 62 10.52 -21.29 -10.08
N ALA A 63 11.38 -20.61 -9.32
CA ALA A 63 11.66 -20.98 -7.94
C ALA A 63 10.45 -20.72 -7.03
N GLN A 64 9.76 -19.59 -7.21
CA GLN A 64 8.55 -19.28 -6.42
C GLN A 64 7.38 -20.20 -6.77
N LEU A 65 7.17 -20.50 -8.05
CA LEU A 65 6.13 -21.44 -8.48
C LEU A 65 6.29 -22.80 -7.81
N ARG A 66 7.52 -23.34 -7.83
CA ARG A 66 7.84 -24.60 -7.12
C ARG A 66 7.63 -24.48 -5.61
N ARG A 67 8.09 -23.39 -5.00
CA ARG A 67 7.99 -23.17 -3.55
C ARG A 67 6.55 -23.15 -3.05
N PHE A 68 5.63 -22.59 -3.83
CA PHE A 68 4.23 -22.44 -3.45
C PHE A 68 3.30 -23.45 -4.12
N SER A 69 3.84 -24.45 -4.82
CA SER A 69 3.05 -25.44 -5.57
C SER A 69 2.02 -24.78 -6.49
N VAL A 70 2.45 -23.72 -7.18
CA VAL A 70 1.65 -23.02 -8.19
C VAL A 70 2.04 -23.58 -9.55
N PRO A 71 1.11 -24.14 -10.33
CA PRO A 71 1.43 -24.88 -11.56
C PRO A 71 2.00 -23.97 -12.65
N GLY A 72 1.51 -22.73 -12.72
CA GLY A 72 1.96 -21.76 -13.69
C GLY A 72 1.45 -20.36 -13.39
N ALA A 73 2.10 -19.37 -13.99
CA ALA A 73 1.76 -17.96 -13.85
C ALA A 73 2.02 -17.21 -15.15
N GLN A 74 1.29 -16.11 -15.30
CA GLN A 74 1.51 -15.15 -16.35
C GLN A 74 1.78 -13.79 -15.73
N ILE A 75 2.82 -13.11 -16.21
CA ILE A 75 3.27 -11.82 -15.70
C ILE A 75 3.25 -10.81 -16.84
N TYR A 76 2.61 -9.67 -16.61
CA TYR A 76 2.66 -8.53 -17.50
C TYR A 76 3.48 -7.42 -16.88
N ILE A 77 4.51 -6.97 -17.59
CA ILE A 77 5.33 -5.84 -17.21
C ILE A 77 4.95 -4.69 -18.13
N PHE A 78 4.66 -3.54 -17.54
CA PHE A 78 4.39 -2.31 -18.26
C PHE A 78 5.49 -1.31 -17.96
N ASP A 79 6.22 -0.92 -19.00
CA ASP A 79 7.04 0.30 -19.04
C ASP A 79 6.24 1.36 -19.82
N ALA A 80 6.54 2.65 -19.65
CA ALA A 80 5.73 3.82 -20.03
C ALA A 80 5.03 3.73 -21.41
N TYR A 81 5.57 2.97 -22.36
CA TYR A 81 4.97 2.72 -23.68
C TYR A 81 5.04 1.26 -24.15
N GLN A 82 5.50 0.33 -23.32
CA GLN A 82 5.72 -1.06 -23.71
C GLN A 82 5.09 -2.02 -22.72
N ALA A 83 4.38 -3.02 -23.25
CA ALA A 83 3.90 -4.15 -22.48
C ALA A 83 4.68 -5.40 -22.89
N ARG A 84 5.18 -6.14 -21.91
CA ARG A 84 5.79 -7.46 -22.09
C ARG A 84 5.01 -8.48 -21.29
N ALA A 85 4.72 -9.60 -21.94
CA ALA A 85 4.02 -10.71 -21.33
C ALA A 85 4.99 -11.89 -21.22
N LEU A 86 5.18 -12.37 -20.00
CA LEU A 86 5.99 -13.54 -19.68
C LEU A 86 5.07 -14.64 -19.15
N ALA A 87 5.29 -15.86 -19.59
CA ALA A 87 4.51 -17.02 -19.17
C ALA A 87 5.45 -18.08 -18.59
N PHE A 88 5.05 -18.65 -17.46
CA PHE A 88 5.86 -19.60 -16.69
C PHE A 88 5.01 -20.81 -16.29
N GLY A 89 5.61 -22.00 -16.38
CA GLY A 89 4.98 -23.24 -15.93
C GLY A 89 3.84 -23.72 -16.83
N SER A 90 2.92 -24.49 -16.25
CA SER A 90 1.80 -25.13 -16.94
C SER A 90 0.45 -24.73 -16.35
N VAL A 91 -0.60 -24.84 -17.16
CA VAL A 91 -1.99 -24.61 -16.75
C VAL A 91 -2.53 -25.79 -15.93
N ASP A 92 -1.98 -26.98 -16.16
CA ASP A 92 -2.41 -28.25 -15.58
C ASP A 92 -1.16 -29.13 -15.44
N GLU A 93 -0.83 -29.52 -14.20
CA GLU A 93 0.34 -30.37 -13.93
C GLU A 93 0.21 -31.75 -14.57
N MET A 94 -1.03 -32.25 -14.75
CA MET A 94 -1.26 -33.57 -15.33
C MET A 94 -1.16 -33.60 -16.85
N ARG A 95 -1.49 -32.48 -17.50
CA ARG A 95 -1.51 -32.37 -18.97
C ARG A 95 -0.33 -31.60 -19.54
N GLU A 96 0.56 -31.09 -18.68
CA GLU A 96 1.75 -30.31 -19.01
C GLU A 96 1.50 -29.18 -20.04
N ARG A 97 0.27 -28.69 -20.12
CA ARG A 97 -0.07 -27.66 -21.10
C ARG A 97 0.58 -26.35 -20.66
N PRO A 98 1.44 -25.71 -21.48
CA PRO A 98 2.14 -24.51 -21.07
C PRO A 98 1.17 -23.35 -20.83
N VAL A 99 1.51 -22.48 -19.88
CA VAL A 99 0.87 -21.17 -19.78
C VAL A 99 1.23 -20.35 -21.02
N THR A 100 0.25 -19.65 -21.56
CA THR A 100 0.39 -18.76 -22.72
C THR A 100 -0.27 -17.41 -22.44
N THR A 101 -0.09 -16.47 -23.36
CA THR A 101 -0.72 -15.14 -23.24
C THR A 101 -2.24 -15.15 -23.33
N GLU A 102 -2.81 -16.25 -23.81
CA GLU A 102 -4.24 -16.47 -23.98
C GLU A 102 -4.86 -17.29 -22.83
N THR A 103 -4.03 -17.71 -21.87
CA THR A 103 -4.47 -18.51 -20.73
C THR A 103 -5.42 -17.69 -19.85
N ARG A 104 -6.59 -18.25 -19.57
CA ARG A 104 -7.60 -17.59 -18.72
C ARG A 104 -7.41 -18.02 -17.27
N PHE A 105 -7.20 -17.04 -16.39
CA PHE A 105 -7.11 -17.23 -14.95
C PHE A 105 -8.40 -16.77 -14.27
N GLN A 106 -8.81 -17.48 -13.22
CA GLN A 106 -9.89 -17.02 -12.37
C GLN A 106 -9.34 -15.96 -11.39
N THR A 107 -9.88 -14.75 -11.45
CA THR A 107 -9.37 -13.63 -10.65
C THR A 107 -10.34 -13.34 -9.50
N ALA A 108 -9.95 -13.71 -8.27
CA ALA A 108 -10.88 -13.67 -7.14
C ALA A 108 -11.26 -12.24 -6.70
N GLN A 109 -10.38 -11.24 -6.88
CA GLN A 109 -10.61 -9.87 -6.34
C GLN A 109 -10.36 -8.72 -7.33
N LEU A 110 -9.99 -8.98 -8.59
CA LEU A 110 -9.80 -7.92 -9.59
C LEU A 110 -11.12 -7.28 -10.06
N VAL A 111 -12.26 -7.86 -9.72
CA VAL A 111 -13.59 -7.32 -10.07
C VAL A 111 -13.88 -6.01 -9.32
N ARG A 112 -13.39 -5.84 -8.08
CA ARG A 112 -13.68 -4.66 -7.25
C ARG A 112 -13.25 -3.32 -7.87
N PRO A 113 -12.00 -3.14 -8.34
CA PRO A 113 -11.62 -1.89 -9.01
C PRO A 113 -12.41 -1.65 -10.30
N LEU A 114 -12.77 -2.71 -11.04
CA LEU A 114 -13.61 -2.59 -12.23
C LEU A 114 -15.03 -2.10 -11.86
N THR A 115 -15.64 -2.68 -10.82
CA THR A 115 -16.93 -2.22 -10.29
C THR A 115 -16.86 -0.77 -9.84
N ALA A 116 -15.80 -0.37 -9.13
CA ALA A 116 -15.61 1.02 -8.71
C ALA A 116 -15.54 1.99 -9.90
N LEU A 117 -14.81 1.62 -10.96
CA LEU A 117 -14.75 2.41 -12.21
C LEU A 117 -16.12 2.55 -12.88
N LEU A 118 -16.91 1.48 -12.93
CA LEU A 118 -18.26 1.52 -13.50
C LEU A 118 -19.17 2.46 -12.70
N VAL A 119 -19.15 2.38 -11.37
CA VAL A 119 -19.94 3.27 -10.50
C VAL A 119 -19.52 4.73 -10.70
N LEU A 120 -18.22 5.02 -10.77
CA LEU A 120 -17.72 6.37 -11.02
C LEU A 120 -18.17 6.91 -12.38
N ARG A 121 -18.13 6.08 -13.44
CA ARG A 121 -18.56 6.48 -14.78
C ARG A 121 -20.03 6.88 -14.79
N GLU A 122 -20.90 6.06 -14.21
CA GLU A 122 -22.34 6.37 -14.15
C GLU A 122 -22.61 7.65 -13.33
N ALA A 123 -21.90 7.83 -12.20
CA ALA A 123 -22.01 9.04 -11.39
C ALA A 123 -21.52 10.32 -12.07
N TYR A 124 -20.66 10.22 -13.10
CA TYR A 124 -20.12 11.37 -13.84
C TYR A 124 -20.93 11.73 -15.10
N VAL A 125 -21.75 10.80 -15.58
CA VAL A 125 -22.57 10.96 -16.79
C VAL A 125 -24.02 11.37 -16.45
N ALA A 126 -24.45 11.19 -15.18
CA ALA A 126 -25.72 11.66 -14.64
C ALA A 126 -25.63 13.12 -14.13
#